data_AF-A0A1J3ERA8-F1
#
_entry.id   AF-A0A1J3ERA8-F1
#
_cell.length_a   1.000
_cell.length_b   1.000
_cell.length_c   1.000
_cell.angle_alpha   90.00
_cell.angle_beta   90.00
_cell.angle_gamma   90.00
#
_symmetry.space_group_name_H-M   'P 1'
#
loop_
_entity.id
_entity.type
_entity.pdbx_description
1 polymer ?
#
loop_
_entity_poly.entity_id
_entity_poly.type
_entity_poly.pdbx_seq_one_letter_code
_entity_poly.pdbx_strand_id
1 'polypeptide(L)'
;MSSRPELLAPPEIFYDESEARKYTSSSRIVQIQAELSERALELLALPEDGVPRFLLDIGCGSGLSGETISENGHQWIGLDISASMLNVAVEREVEGDLLLSDMGQGLGLRAGVIDGAISISAVQWLCNADKSSHEPRLRLKAFFGSLYRCLSRGARAVFQVYPENLAQRELILKQALQAGFGGGLVVDYPHSTKKKKEFLVLTCGSVPTSIEDSCSEDDDSEDDDSEDGKVGVSDRNRPRKRQRTNEKRKGKGKGREWVLKKKEQSRRKGNDVPHDSKYTARKRKSRF
;
A
#
# COMPACT_ATOMS: atom_id res chain seq x y z
N MET A 1 -29.09 4.09 -17.46
CA MET A 1 -27.83 4.28 -16.70
C MET A 1 -27.23 2.91 -16.55
N SER A 2 -26.04 2.64 -17.10
CA SER A 2 -25.34 1.40 -16.77
C SER A 2 -24.98 1.44 -15.29
N SER A 3 -25.43 0.46 -14.53
CA SER A 3 -25.06 0.26 -13.14
C SER A 3 -23.55 0.10 -13.01
N ARG A 4 -22.98 0.57 -11.89
CA ARG A 4 -21.57 0.39 -11.56
C ARG A 4 -21.23 -1.12 -11.51
N PRO A 5 -20.16 -1.59 -12.17
CA PRO A 5 -19.72 -2.98 -12.10
C PRO A 5 -19.63 -3.53 -10.68
N GLU A 6 -19.13 -2.70 -9.77
CA GLU A 6 -18.93 -2.97 -8.35
C GLU A 6 -20.23 -3.37 -7.62
N LEU A 7 -21.40 -3.01 -8.13
CA LEU A 7 -22.70 -3.31 -7.52
C LEU A 7 -23.34 -4.59 -8.09
N LEU A 8 -22.79 -5.15 -9.17
CA LEU A 8 -23.41 -6.24 -9.90
C LEU A 8 -22.87 -7.60 -9.45
N ALA A 9 -21.55 -7.73 -9.38
CA ALA A 9 -20.88 -8.96 -8.98
C ALA A 9 -19.44 -8.65 -8.55
N PRO A 10 -18.80 -9.55 -7.76
CA PRO A 10 -17.35 -9.49 -7.53
C PRO A 10 -16.56 -9.42 -8.85
N PRO A 11 -15.37 -8.82 -8.88
CA PRO A 11 -14.63 -8.61 -10.13
C PRO A 11 -14.24 -9.92 -10.83
N GLU A 12 -13.96 -10.98 -10.04
CA GLU A 12 -13.67 -12.33 -10.51
C GLU A 12 -14.86 -13.02 -11.22
N ILE A 13 -16.08 -12.54 -10.99
CA ILE A 13 -17.32 -13.06 -11.59
C ILE A 13 -17.85 -12.10 -12.65
N PHE A 14 -17.76 -10.78 -12.42
CA PHE A 14 -18.26 -9.75 -13.32
C PHE A 14 -17.54 -9.78 -14.67
N TYR A 15 -16.22 -9.91 -14.65
CA TYR A 15 -15.42 -10.07 -15.87
C TYR A 15 -15.27 -11.55 -16.20
N ASP A 16 -16.37 -12.17 -16.64
CA ASP A 16 -16.34 -13.47 -17.30
C ASP A 16 -15.70 -13.39 -18.69
N GLU A 17 -15.57 -14.52 -19.38
CA GLU A 17 -14.93 -14.57 -20.70
C GLU A 17 -15.60 -13.63 -21.72
N SER A 18 -16.92 -13.48 -21.66
CA SER A 18 -17.69 -12.67 -22.61
C SER A 18 -17.53 -11.17 -22.33
N GLU A 19 -17.65 -10.75 -21.07
CA GLU A 19 -17.51 -9.35 -20.68
C GLU A 19 -16.04 -8.89 -20.77
N ALA A 20 -15.07 -9.75 -20.46
CA ALA A 20 -13.64 -9.45 -20.65
C ALA A 20 -13.30 -9.17 -22.13
N ARG A 21 -13.77 -10.01 -23.06
CA ARG A 21 -13.56 -9.80 -24.51
C ARG A 21 -14.23 -8.52 -24.98
N LYS A 22 -15.49 -8.30 -24.59
CA LYS A 22 -16.26 -7.09 -24.95
C LYS A 22 -15.65 -5.80 -24.41
N TYR A 23 -15.15 -5.83 -23.18
CA TYR A 23 -14.44 -4.71 -22.56
C TYR A 23 -13.19 -4.37 -23.38
N THR A 24 -12.40 -5.39 -23.73
CA THR A 24 -11.11 -5.22 -24.43
C THR A 24 -11.29 -4.87 -25.91
N SER A 25 -12.36 -5.32 -26.56
CA SER A 25 -12.65 -4.98 -27.96
C SER A 25 -13.25 -3.58 -28.15
N SER A 26 -13.64 -2.90 -27.07
CA SER A 26 -14.25 -1.58 -27.17
C SER A 26 -13.18 -0.50 -27.38
N SER A 27 -13.09 0.03 -28.59
CA SER A 27 -12.15 1.11 -28.95
C SER A 27 -12.23 2.31 -28.00
N ARG A 28 -13.44 2.65 -27.54
CA ARG A 28 -13.65 3.72 -26.55
C ARG A 28 -13.01 3.39 -25.20
N ILE A 29 -13.11 2.15 -24.73
CA ILE A 29 -12.53 1.73 -23.45
C ILE A 29 -11.02 1.69 -23.58
N VAL A 30 -10.49 1.11 -24.65
CA VAL A 30 -9.06 1.07 -24.97
C VAL A 30 -8.47 2.48 -24.92
N GLN A 31 -9.08 3.44 -25.63
CA GLN A 31 -8.61 4.82 -25.63
C GLN A 31 -8.63 5.45 -24.22
N ILE A 32 -9.73 5.28 -23.47
CA ILE A 32 -9.82 5.84 -22.11
C ILE A 32 -8.77 5.21 -21.19
N GLN A 33 -8.54 3.90 -21.28
CA GLN A 33 -7.56 3.21 -20.45
C GLN A 33 -6.13 3.65 -20.80
N ALA A 34 -5.81 3.87 -22.08
CA ALA A 34 -4.53 4.44 -22.50
C ALA A 34 -4.34 5.85 -21.92
N GLU A 35 -5.29 6.77 -22.13
CA GLU A 35 -5.23 8.14 -21.60
C GLU A 35 -5.05 8.19 -20.07
N LEU A 36 -5.74 7.29 -19.34
CA LEU A 36 -5.60 7.19 -17.89
C LEU A 36 -4.24 6.63 -17.47
N SER A 37 -3.69 5.68 -18.23
CA SER A 37 -2.41 5.04 -17.94
C SER A 37 -1.25 5.99 -18.23
N GLU A 38 -1.30 6.72 -19.34
CA GLU A 38 -0.34 7.79 -19.68
C GLU A 38 -0.32 8.86 -18.58
N ARG A 39 -1.50 9.31 -18.14
CA ARG A 39 -1.61 10.26 -17.04
C ARG A 39 -1.05 9.71 -15.72
N ALA A 40 -1.25 8.43 -15.45
CA ALA A 40 -0.68 7.81 -14.25
C ALA A 40 0.85 7.71 -14.31
N LEU A 41 1.42 7.40 -15.47
CA LEU A 41 2.87 7.39 -15.71
C LEU A 41 3.47 8.79 -15.55
N GLU A 42 2.81 9.83 -16.07
CA GLU A 42 3.22 11.22 -15.86
C GLU A 42 3.29 11.56 -14.35
N LEU A 43 2.25 11.19 -13.59
CA LEU A 43 2.19 11.44 -12.16
C LEU A 43 3.18 10.62 -11.32
N LEU A 44 3.67 9.49 -11.84
CA LEU A 44 4.77 8.75 -11.20
C LEU A 44 6.06 9.56 -11.17
N ALA A 45 6.23 10.52 -12.10
CA ALA A 45 7.41 11.37 -12.22
C ALA A 45 8.72 10.58 -12.14
N LEU A 46 8.81 9.53 -12.96
CA LEU A 46 10.01 8.71 -13.08
C LEU A 46 11.17 9.56 -13.62
N PRO A 47 12.43 9.34 -13.20
CA PRO A 47 13.55 10.11 -13.72
C PRO A 47 13.76 9.90 -15.22
N GLU A 48 13.96 10.99 -15.97
CA GLU A 48 14.27 10.99 -17.41
C GLU A 48 15.76 10.73 -17.69
N ASP A 49 16.32 9.68 -17.09
CA ASP A 49 17.74 9.29 -17.24
C ASP A 49 17.99 8.21 -18.31
N GLY A 50 16.93 7.82 -19.05
CA GLY A 50 16.97 6.78 -20.07
C GLY A 50 17.08 5.36 -19.51
N VAL A 51 16.91 5.17 -18.20
CA VAL A 51 16.99 3.84 -17.57
C VAL A 51 15.58 3.28 -17.36
N PRO A 52 15.25 2.10 -17.92
CA PRO A 52 13.98 1.43 -17.67
C PRO A 52 13.70 1.22 -16.18
N ARG A 53 12.44 1.37 -15.78
CA ARG A 53 11.96 1.11 -14.42
C ARG A 53 11.21 -0.20 -14.36
N PHE A 54 11.26 -0.84 -13.19
CA PHE A 54 10.46 -2.02 -12.92
C PHE A 54 9.17 -1.64 -12.19
N LEU A 55 8.06 -1.63 -12.92
CA LEU A 55 6.77 -1.17 -12.45
C LEU A 55 5.83 -2.32 -12.08
N LEU A 56 4.88 -2.02 -11.20
CA LEU A 56 3.81 -2.92 -10.84
C LEU A 56 2.46 -2.37 -11.35
N ASP A 57 1.78 -3.13 -12.19
CA ASP A 57 0.42 -2.82 -12.64
C ASP A 57 -0.61 -3.62 -11.83
N ILE A 58 -1.39 -2.93 -11.00
CA ILE A 58 -2.29 -3.54 -10.02
C ILE A 58 -3.72 -3.45 -10.53
N GLY A 59 -4.36 -4.60 -10.70
CA GLY A 59 -5.61 -4.71 -11.43
C GLY A 59 -5.38 -4.51 -12.93
N CYS A 60 -4.37 -5.19 -13.49
CA CYS A 60 -3.91 -4.99 -14.85
C CYS A 60 -4.93 -5.43 -15.91
N GLY A 61 -5.98 -6.17 -15.53
CA GLY A 61 -7.04 -6.62 -16.41
C GLY A 61 -6.49 -7.35 -17.64
N SER A 62 -6.95 -6.94 -18.82
CA SER A 62 -6.51 -7.46 -20.11
C SER A 62 -5.21 -6.84 -20.63
N GLY A 63 -4.44 -6.18 -19.77
CA GLY A 63 -3.10 -5.66 -20.05
C GLY A 63 -3.07 -4.30 -20.77
N LEU A 64 -4.21 -3.60 -20.89
CA LEU A 64 -4.27 -2.29 -21.57
C LEU A 64 -3.35 -1.24 -20.92
N SER A 65 -3.32 -1.18 -19.59
CA SER A 65 -2.40 -0.28 -18.88
C SER A 65 -0.95 -0.72 -19.00
N GLY A 66 -0.70 -2.03 -19.00
CA GLY A 66 0.62 -2.62 -19.19
C GLY A 66 1.23 -2.34 -20.56
N GLU A 67 0.43 -2.33 -21.63
CA GLU A 67 0.89 -1.91 -22.96
C GLU A 67 1.45 -0.48 -22.94
N THR A 68 0.75 0.45 -22.29
CA THR A 68 1.25 1.83 -22.11
C THR A 68 2.58 1.85 -21.34
N ILE A 69 2.77 0.97 -20.35
CA ILE A 69 4.05 0.85 -19.64
C ILE A 69 5.18 0.39 -20.59
N SER A 70 4.92 -0.66 -21.37
CA SER A 70 5.86 -1.20 -22.37
C SER A 70 6.21 -0.17 -23.45
N GLU A 71 5.22 0.55 -23.98
CA GLU A 71 5.42 1.61 -24.98
C GLU A 71 6.30 2.77 -24.46
N ASN A 72 6.30 2.99 -23.14
CA ASN A 72 7.16 3.97 -22.47
C ASN A 72 8.52 3.39 -22.04
N GLY A 73 8.87 2.17 -22.50
CA GLY A 73 10.19 1.57 -22.30
C GLY A 73 10.45 1.05 -20.89
N HIS A 74 9.40 0.67 -20.16
CA HIS A 74 9.51 0.15 -18.80
C HIS A 74 9.14 -1.33 -18.73
N GLN A 75 9.72 -2.02 -17.76
CA GLN A 75 9.43 -3.43 -17.48
C GLN A 75 8.33 -3.50 -16.42
N TRP A 76 7.43 -4.46 -16.51
CA TRP A 76 6.33 -4.54 -15.54
C TRP A 76 5.86 -5.95 -15.27
N ILE A 77 5.20 -6.09 -14.11
CA ILE A 77 4.40 -7.26 -13.78
C ILE A 77 2.97 -6.82 -13.46
N GLY A 78 2.00 -7.57 -13.95
CA GLY A 78 0.57 -7.33 -13.79
C GLY A 78 -0.06 -8.27 -12.77
N LEU A 79 -0.92 -7.74 -11.91
CA LEU A 79 -1.74 -8.53 -10.99
C LEU A 79 -3.22 -8.32 -11.32
N ASP A 80 -3.99 -9.38 -11.50
CA ASP A 80 -5.45 -9.28 -11.56
C ASP A 80 -6.11 -10.48 -10.88
N ILE A 81 -7.34 -10.28 -10.40
CA ILE A 81 -8.14 -11.33 -9.75
C ILE A 81 -8.98 -12.12 -10.75
N SER A 82 -9.27 -11.54 -11.93
CA SER A 82 -10.03 -12.19 -13.00
C SER A 82 -9.10 -12.99 -13.91
N ALA A 83 -9.23 -14.32 -13.85
CA ALA A 83 -8.54 -15.22 -14.77
C ALA A 83 -8.94 -14.96 -16.23
N SER A 84 -10.20 -14.59 -16.49
CA SER A 84 -10.69 -14.28 -17.84
C SER A 84 -9.98 -13.06 -18.42
N MET A 85 -9.79 -12.01 -17.62
CA MET A 85 -9.05 -10.81 -18.05
C MET A 85 -7.58 -11.14 -18.35
N LEU A 86 -6.93 -11.93 -17.49
CA LEU A 86 -5.55 -12.36 -17.72
C LEU A 86 -5.41 -13.26 -18.96
N ASN A 87 -6.37 -14.14 -19.23
CA ASN A 87 -6.37 -14.95 -20.45
C ASN A 87 -6.44 -14.07 -21.71
N VAL A 88 -7.24 -13.01 -21.69
CA VAL A 88 -7.26 -12.03 -22.78
C VAL A 88 -5.92 -11.30 -22.91
N ALA A 89 -5.26 -10.96 -21.80
CA ALA A 89 -3.91 -10.36 -21.84
C ALA A 89 -2.88 -11.33 -22.46
N VAL A 90 -2.94 -12.62 -22.13
CA VAL A 90 -2.09 -13.66 -22.74
C VAL A 90 -2.37 -13.81 -24.23
N GLU A 91 -3.64 -13.84 -24.65
CA GLU A 91 -4.02 -13.89 -26.07
C GLU A 91 -3.51 -12.68 -26.88
N ARG A 92 -3.34 -11.53 -26.21
CA ARG A 92 -2.80 -10.30 -26.79
C ARG A 92 -1.27 -10.23 -26.78
N GLU A 93 -0.61 -11.24 -26.23
CA GLU A 93 0.86 -11.33 -26.18
C GLU A 93 1.51 -10.12 -25.51
N VAL A 94 0.94 -9.64 -24.40
CA VAL A 94 1.53 -8.53 -23.64
C VAL A 94 2.92 -8.89 -23.12
N GLU A 95 3.82 -7.91 -23.05
CA GLU A 95 5.23 -8.15 -22.71
C GLU A 95 5.47 -8.44 -21.22
N GLY A 96 4.61 -7.93 -20.33
CA GLY A 96 4.77 -8.06 -18.88
C GLY A 96 4.33 -9.40 -18.33
N ASP A 97 4.95 -9.84 -17.23
CA ASP A 97 4.54 -11.07 -16.55
C ASP A 97 3.20 -10.88 -15.84
N LEU A 98 2.30 -11.85 -15.98
CA LEU A 98 0.95 -11.80 -15.45
C LEU A 98 0.77 -12.74 -14.25
N LEU A 99 0.11 -12.24 -13.21
CA LEU A 99 -0.09 -12.94 -11.94
C LEU A 99 -1.58 -12.92 -11.55
N LEU A 100 -2.18 -14.12 -11.48
CA LEU A 100 -3.51 -14.29 -10.90
C LEU A 100 -3.43 -14.10 -9.39
N SER A 101 -3.94 -12.98 -8.88
CA SER A 101 -3.78 -12.58 -7.48
C SER A 101 -4.87 -11.62 -6.99
N ASP A 102 -5.27 -11.81 -5.73
CA ASP A 102 -6.15 -10.88 -5.03
C ASP A 102 -5.31 -9.83 -4.27
N MET A 103 -5.26 -8.60 -4.79
CA MET A 103 -4.52 -7.49 -4.18
C MET A 103 -4.94 -7.21 -2.72
N GLY A 104 -6.18 -7.54 -2.35
CA GLY A 104 -6.71 -7.34 -1.00
C GLY A 104 -6.18 -8.31 0.05
N GLN A 105 -5.50 -9.38 -0.37
CA GLN A 105 -4.77 -10.30 0.51
C GLN A 105 -3.33 -9.83 0.78
N GLY A 106 -2.89 -8.81 0.04
CA GLY A 106 -1.54 -8.27 0.07
C GLY A 106 -0.64 -8.89 -1.00
N LEU A 107 0.45 -8.18 -1.29
CA LEU A 107 1.40 -8.50 -2.34
C LEU A 107 2.48 -9.46 -1.85
N GLY A 108 2.72 -10.52 -2.62
CA GLY A 108 3.74 -11.55 -2.37
C GLY A 108 5.13 -11.23 -2.94
N LEU A 109 5.44 -9.95 -3.18
CA LEU A 109 6.67 -9.52 -3.83
C LEU A 109 7.78 -9.22 -2.81
N ARG A 110 9.04 -9.35 -3.24
CA ARG A 110 10.21 -9.03 -2.41
C ARG A 110 10.20 -7.55 -2.02
N ALA A 111 10.75 -7.23 -0.85
CA ALA A 111 10.80 -5.86 -0.38
C ALA A 111 11.77 -4.99 -1.20
N GLY A 112 11.35 -3.77 -1.53
CA GLY A 112 12.17 -2.74 -2.17
C GLY A 112 12.60 -3.01 -3.61
N VAL A 113 11.86 -3.84 -4.36
CA VAL A 113 12.22 -4.23 -5.74
C VAL A 113 11.45 -3.48 -6.82
N ILE A 114 10.33 -2.83 -6.46
CA ILE A 114 9.46 -2.15 -7.41
C ILE A 114 9.78 -0.65 -7.41
N ASP A 115 10.05 -0.07 -8.57
CA ASP A 115 10.42 1.34 -8.74
C ASP A 115 9.22 2.29 -8.80
N GLY A 116 8.04 1.75 -9.14
CA GLY A 116 6.78 2.47 -9.10
C GLY A 116 5.60 1.53 -9.29
N ALA A 117 4.40 1.99 -8.92
CA ALA A 117 3.19 1.20 -9.12
C ALA A 117 2.07 2.05 -9.73
N ILE A 118 1.33 1.48 -10.68
CA ILE A 118 0.10 2.06 -11.18
C ILE A 118 -1.08 1.13 -10.91
N SER A 119 -2.27 1.71 -10.85
CA SER A 119 -3.53 0.96 -10.82
C SER A 119 -4.59 1.81 -11.48
N ILE A 120 -5.19 1.30 -12.55
CA ILE A 120 -6.20 2.04 -13.31
C ILE A 120 -7.55 1.37 -13.10
N SER A 121 -8.50 2.10 -12.53
CA SER A 121 -9.88 1.63 -12.35
C SER A 121 -10.03 0.36 -11.47
N ALA A 122 -9.10 0.07 -10.55
CA ALA A 122 -9.12 -1.20 -9.79
C ALA A 122 -9.22 -1.08 -8.25
N VAL A 123 -8.55 -0.12 -7.59
CA VAL A 123 -8.47 -0.09 -6.11
C VAL A 123 -9.85 0.09 -5.45
N GLN A 124 -10.83 0.72 -6.11
CA GLN A 124 -12.17 0.92 -5.54
C GLN A 124 -12.89 -0.40 -5.24
N TRP A 125 -12.56 -1.49 -5.93
CA TRP A 125 -13.10 -2.83 -5.69
C TRP A 125 -12.78 -3.36 -4.28
N LEU A 126 -11.68 -2.90 -3.65
CA LEU A 126 -11.35 -3.28 -2.27
C LEU A 126 -12.30 -2.71 -1.24
N CYS A 127 -13.17 -1.78 -1.63
CA CYS A 127 -14.17 -1.20 -0.74
C CYS A 127 -15.46 -2.02 -0.69
N ASN A 128 -15.61 -3.01 -1.59
CA ASN A 128 -16.76 -3.89 -1.61
C ASN A 128 -16.58 -5.07 -0.65
N ALA A 129 -17.68 -5.48 -0.04
CA ALA A 129 -17.74 -6.60 0.89
C ALA A 129 -18.54 -7.78 0.30
N ASP A 130 -18.08 -8.31 -0.84
CA ASP A 130 -18.86 -9.35 -1.56
C ASP A 130 -18.88 -10.72 -0.86
N LYS A 131 -17.88 -11.01 -0.01
CA LYS A 131 -17.81 -12.24 0.81
C LYS A 131 -17.94 -11.86 2.29
N SER A 132 -18.44 -12.77 3.12
CA SER A 132 -18.55 -12.54 4.58
C SER A 132 -17.18 -12.30 5.25
N SER A 133 -16.10 -12.76 4.64
CA SER A 133 -14.72 -12.51 5.06
C SER A 133 -14.15 -11.16 4.58
N HIS A 134 -14.84 -10.43 3.70
CA HIS A 134 -14.37 -9.16 3.19
C HIS A 134 -14.67 -8.04 4.19
N GLU A 135 -13.64 -7.64 4.93
CA GLU A 135 -13.63 -6.35 5.63
C GLU A 135 -12.80 -5.35 4.83
N PRO A 136 -13.41 -4.35 4.17
CA PRO A 136 -12.71 -3.35 3.34
C PRO A 136 -11.50 -2.73 4.00
N ARG A 137 -11.62 -2.39 5.29
CA ARG A 137 -10.55 -1.76 6.06
C ARG A 137 -9.33 -2.69 6.21
N LEU A 138 -9.54 -3.98 6.46
CA LEU A 138 -8.44 -4.95 6.58
C LEU A 138 -7.81 -5.26 5.22
N ARG A 139 -8.63 -5.37 4.17
CA ARG A 139 -8.15 -5.61 2.79
C ARG A 139 -7.30 -4.45 2.30
N LEU A 140 -7.76 -3.21 2.47
CA LEU A 140 -6.97 -2.00 2.16
C LEU A 140 -5.69 -1.91 3.00
N LYS A 141 -5.76 -2.26 4.30
CA LYS A 141 -4.56 -2.30 5.16
C LYS A 141 -3.53 -3.32 4.68
N ALA A 142 -3.97 -4.52 4.29
CA ALA A 142 -3.10 -5.55 3.74
C ALA A 142 -2.49 -5.12 2.40
N PHE A 143 -3.31 -4.54 1.52
CA PHE A 143 -2.89 -3.98 0.24
C PHE A 143 -1.81 -2.89 0.40
N PHE A 144 -2.12 -1.77 1.05
CA PHE A 144 -1.16 -0.67 1.19
C PHE A 144 0.07 -1.06 2.02
N GLY A 145 -0.11 -1.86 3.08
CA GLY A 145 1.01 -2.30 3.92
C GLY A 145 1.96 -3.28 3.23
N SER A 146 1.48 -4.08 2.27
CA SER A 146 2.35 -4.93 1.45
C SER A 146 2.99 -4.14 0.32
N LEU A 147 2.23 -3.30 -0.39
CA LEU A 147 2.74 -2.40 -1.42
C LEU A 147 3.87 -1.50 -0.90
N TYR A 148 3.70 -0.86 0.26
CA TYR A 148 4.73 -0.02 0.85
C TYR A 148 6.05 -0.78 1.07
N ARG A 149 5.97 -2.08 1.42
CA ARG A 149 7.16 -2.91 1.60
C ARG A 149 7.83 -3.26 0.27
N CYS A 150 7.05 -3.47 -0.79
CA CYS A 150 7.55 -3.90 -2.10
C CYS A 150 8.19 -2.74 -2.88
N LEU A 151 7.74 -1.51 -2.66
CA LEU A 151 8.27 -0.31 -3.30
C LEU A 151 9.66 0.08 -2.78
N SER A 152 10.52 0.53 -3.71
CA SER A 152 11.82 1.10 -3.39
C SER A 152 11.67 2.46 -2.69
N ARG A 153 12.73 2.92 -2.02
CA ARG A 153 12.68 4.19 -1.26
C ARG A 153 12.62 5.36 -2.24
N GLY A 154 11.64 6.24 -2.08
CA GLY A 154 11.39 7.35 -2.99
C GLY A 154 10.47 7.00 -4.17
N ALA A 155 10.14 5.71 -4.36
CA ALA A 155 9.20 5.27 -5.38
C ALA A 155 7.81 5.89 -5.17
N ARG A 156 7.10 6.10 -6.27
CA ARG A 156 5.72 6.59 -6.25
C ARG A 156 4.73 5.49 -6.62
N ALA A 157 3.50 5.64 -6.16
CA ALA A 157 2.39 4.82 -6.59
C ALA A 157 1.21 5.72 -6.98
N VAL A 158 0.63 5.48 -8.16
CA VAL A 158 -0.45 6.31 -8.70
C VAL A 158 -1.67 5.46 -9.00
N PHE A 159 -2.78 5.75 -8.34
CA PHE A 159 -4.02 4.99 -8.46
C PHE A 159 -5.16 5.84 -8.98
N GLN A 160 -5.62 5.54 -10.20
CA GLN A 160 -6.85 6.10 -10.72
C GLN A 160 -8.03 5.34 -10.11
N VAL A 161 -8.91 6.06 -9.42
CA VAL A 161 -10.03 5.46 -8.66
C VAL A 161 -11.37 6.12 -8.97
N TYR A 162 -12.45 5.34 -8.84
CA TYR A 162 -13.83 5.82 -8.93
C TYR A 162 -14.56 5.65 -7.59
N PRO A 163 -14.27 6.47 -6.57
CA PRO A 163 -14.99 6.40 -5.31
C PRO A 163 -16.49 6.66 -5.53
N GLU A 164 -17.32 5.93 -4.81
CA GLU A 164 -18.77 6.11 -4.74
C GLU A 164 -19.13 7.33 -3.91
N ASN A 165 -18.46 7.51 -2.78
CA ASN A 165 -18.72 8.59 -1.84
C ASN A 165 -17.42 9.10 -1.19
N LEU A 166 -17.53 10.24 -0.51
CA LEU A 166 -16.39 10.86 0.19
C LEU A 166 -15.81 9.94 1.28
N ALA A 167 -16.65 9.15 1.96
CA ALA A 167 -16.19 8.24 3.01
C ALA A 167 -15.28 7.12 2.44
N GLN A 168 -15.59 6.60 1.25
CA GLN A 168 -14.76 5.62 0.55
C GLN A 168 -13.42 6.25 0.14
N ARG A 169 -13.44 7.47 -0.41
CA ARG A 169 -12.23 8.21 -0.74
C ARG A 169 -11.35 8.42 0.49
N GLU A 170 -11.93 8.89 1.60
CA GLU A 170 -11.22 9.09 2.86
C GLU A 170 -10.69 7.78 3.43
N LEU A 171 -11.44 6.69 3.31
CA LEU A 171 -11.00 5.36 3.77
C LEU A 171 -9.74 4.91 3.03
N ILE A 172 -9.74 5.00 1.69
CA ILE A 172 -8.58 4.62 0.85
C ILE A 172 -7.36 5.47 1.25
N LEU A 173 -7.52 6.80 1.27
CA LEU A 173 -6.43 7.71 1.64
C LEU A 173 -5.91 7.44 3.05
N LYS A 174 -6.81 7.25 4.03
CA LYS A 174 -6.44 6.96 5.42
C LYS A 174 -5.64 5.66 5.54
N GLN A 175 -5.99 4.62 4.80
CA GLN A 175 -5.22 3.36 4.83
C GLN A 175 -3.85 3.52 4.17
N ALA A 176 -3.73 4.29 3.09
CA ALA A 176 -2.44 4.62 2.48
C ALA A 176 -1.52 5.36 3.46
N LEU A 177 -2.02 6.44 4.09
CA LEU A 177 -1.26 7.22 5.07
C LEU A 177 -0.86 6.37 6.29
N GLN A 178 -1.75 5.48 6.76
CA GLN A 178 -1.46 4.56 7.86
C GLN A 178 -0.39 3.52 7.52
N ALA A 179 -0.24 3.15 6.24
CA ALA A 179 0.83 2.27 5.78
C ALA A 179 2.21 2.95 5.72
N GLY A 180 2.23 4.29 5.76
CA GLY A 180 3.46 5.10 5.74
C GLY A 180 3.69 5.88 4.44
N PHE A 181 2.74 5.86 3.52
CA PHE A 181 2.81 6.70 2.32
C PHE A 181 2.64 8.18 2.68
N GLY A 182 3.41 9.04 2.01
CA GLY A 182 3.06 10.45 1.84
C GLY A 182 2.25 10.66 0.56
N GLY A 183 1.78 11.88 0.31
CA GLY A 183 1.10 12.25 -0.92
C GLY A 183 -0.35 12.68 -0.72
N GLY A 184 -1.15 12.62 -1.80
CA GLY A 184 -2.49 13.18 -1.81
C GLY A 184 -3.30 12.82 -3.06
N LEU A 185 -4.39 13.54 -3.30
CA LEU A 185 -5.28 13.32 -4.43
C LEU A 185 -5.11 14.42 -5.47
N VAL A 186 -4.91 14.03 -6.73
CA VAL A 186 -4.98 14.88 -7.91
C VAL A 186 -6.32 14.63 -8.60
N VAL A 187 -7.02 15.70 -8.98
CA VAL A 187 -8.32 15.60 -9.64
C VAL A 187 -8.27 16.36 -10.94
N ASP A 188 -8.31 15.62 -12.05
CA ASP A 188 -8.39 16.20 -13.38
C ASP A 188 -9.85 16.51 -13.72
N TYR A 189 -10.07 17.62 -14.42
CA TYR A 189 -11.40 18.14 -14.79
C TYR A 189 -12.39 18.26 -13.61
N PRO A 190 -12.01 18.95 -12.51
CA PRO A 190 -12.83 19.00 -11.28
C PRO A 190 -14.21 19.64 -11.49
N HIS A 191 -14.34 20.51 -12.50
CA HIS A 191 -15.60 21.20 -12.84
C HIS A 191 -16.61 20.31 -13.58
N SER A 192 -16.23 19.14 -14.07
CA SER A 192 -17.10 18.27 -14.87
C SER A 192 -17.38 16.96 -14.15
N THR A 193 -18.61 16.73 -13.71
CA THR A 193 -19.01 15.46 -13.08
C THR A 193 -18.83 14.24 -13.98
N LYS A 194 -18.88 14.42 -15.31
CA LYS A 194 -18.73 13.34 -16.31
C LYS A 194 -17.27 13.07 -16.70
N LYS A 195 -16.44 14.12 -16.78
CA LYS A 195 -15.04 14.01 -17.21
C LYS A 195 -14.07 13.91 -16.03
N LYS A 196 -14.51 14.17 -14.81
CA LYS A 196 -13.69 14.12 -13.59
C LYS A 196 -12.96 12.79 -13.47
N LYS A 197 -11.64 12.85 -13.29
CA LYS A 197 -10.78 11.70 -12.98
C LYS A 197 -10.03 11.96 -11.69
N GLU A 198 -10.07 11.01 -10.76
CA GLU A 198 -9.38 11.11 -9.47
C GLU A 198 -8.18 10.17 -9.44
N PHE A 199 -7.01 10.71 -9.13
CA PHE A 199 -5.74 10.00 -9.02
C PHE A 199 -5.17 10.16 -7.62
N LEU A 200 -4.98 9.05 -6.91
CA LEU A 200 -4.29 9.00 -5.65
C LEU A 200 -2.78 8.87 -5.92
N VAL A 201 -2.02 9.91 -5.63
CA VAL A 201 -0.58 9.98 -5.86
C VAL A 201 0.14 9.83 -4.53
N LEU A 202 0.88 8.74 -4.37
CA LEU A 202 1.53 8.34 -3.14
C LEU A 202 3.05 8.29 -3.30
N THR A 203 3.78 8.57 -2.23
CA THR A 203 5.24 8.47 -2.19
C THR A 203 5.69 7.55 -1.05
N CYS A 204 6.57 6.61 -1.37
CA CYS A 204 7.14 5.66 -0.43
C CYS A 204 8.38 6.24 0.26
N GLY A 205 8.30 6.45 1.57
CA GLY A 205 9.38 7.01 2.38
C GLY A 205 9.38 8.54 2.41
N SER A 206 10.18 9.11 3.31
CA SER A 206 10.36 10.56 3.37
C SER A 206 11.19 10.99 2.17
N VAL A 207 10.62 11.87 1.35
CA VAL A 207 11.44 12.79 0.56
C VAL A 207 12.31 13.57 1.57
N PRO A 208 13.64 13.63 1.40
CA PRO A 208 14.41 14.66 2.08
C PRO A 208 13.89 15.98 1.53
N THR A 209 13.16 16.72 2.35
CA THR A 209 12.87 18.11 2.07
C THR A 209 14.23 18.83 2.11
N SER A 210 14.88 18.96 0.96
CA SER A 210 15.76 20.11 0.71
C SER A 210 14.83 21.31 0.63
N ILE A 211 14.40 21.80 1.79
CA ILE A 211 13.89 23.16 1.89
C ILE A 211 15.14 24.00 1.63
N GLU A 212 15.20 24.58 0.43
CA GLU A 212 16.01 25.77 0.22
C GLU A 212 15.51 26.78 1.27
N ASP A 213 16.36 27.07 2.26
CA ASP A 213 16.14 28.12 3.25
C ASP A 213 16.05 29.47 2.50
N SER A 214 14.87 29.80 2.00
CA SER A 214 14.50 31.18 1.72
C SER A 214 14.13 31.81 3.07
N CYS A 215 15.16 32.28 3.77
CA CYS A 215 15.04 33.10 4.97
C CYS A 215 14.09 34.27 4.70
N SER A 216 12.89 34.22 5.28
CA SER A 216 12.14 35.44 5.57
C SER A 216 12.84 36.12 6.73
N GLU A 217 13.31 37.34 6.50
CA GLU A 217 13.85 38.23 7.52
C GLU A 217 12.75 38.49 8.56
N ASP A 218 12.97 37.99 9.78
CA ASP A 218 12.28 38.42 10.99
C ASP A 218 12.88 39.77 11.43
N ASP A 219 12.03 40.75 11.71
CA ASP A 219 12.39 41.98 12.41
C ASP A 219 11.67 42.00 13.77
N ASP A 220 12.50 41.97 14.83
CA ASP A 220 12.32 42.43 16.21
C ASP A 220 11.17 41.87 17.09
N SER A 221 11.36 41.59 18.39
CA SER A 221 12.47 41.73 19.34
C SER A 221 12.06 41.12 20.70
N GLU A 222 13.03 41.06 21.63
CA GLU A 222 12.96 40.79 23.09
C GLU A 222 13.51 39.43 23.57
N ASP A 223 14.84 39.41 23.67
CA ASP A 223 15.66 39.19 24.89
C ASP A 223 15.13 38.25 25.99
N ASP A 224 15.89 37.20 26.33
CA ASP A 224 16.79 37.29 27.49
C ASP A 224 17.78 36.10 27.56
N ASP A 225 18.98 36.44 28.04
CA ASP A 225 20.24 35.75 28.27
C ASP A 225 20.16 34.26 28.68
N SER A 226 21.12 33.37 28.38
CA SER A 226 22.52 33.51 28.83
C SER A 226 23.43 32.38 28.28
N GLU A 227 24.57 32.82 27.74
CA GLU A 227 25.96 32.35 27.87
C GLU A 227 26.45 30.91 27.54
N ASP A 228 27.54 30.96 26.75
CA ASP A 228 28.75 30.12 26.74
C ASP A 228 28.84 28.84 25.89
N GLY A 229 29.44 29.00 24.70
CA GLY A 229 30.89 28.80 24.62
C GLY A 229 31.42 27.44 24.13
N LYS A 230 32.01 27.51 22.93
CA LYS A 230 33.10 26.67 22.36
C LYS A 230 32.76 25.44 21.50
N VAL A 231 33.13 25.60 20.24
CA VAL A 231 33.34 24.63 19.17
C VAL A 231 34.45 23.63 19.54
N GLY A 232 34.25 22.35 19.21
CA GLY A 232 35.26 21.31 19.30
C GLY A 232 35.04 20.21 18.26
N VAL A 233 35.88 20.20 17.23
CA VAL A 233 36.01 19.13 16.24
C VAL A 233 36.54 17.86 16.91
N SER A 234 35.86 16.72 16.77
CA SER A 234 36.52 15.40 16.73
C SER A 234 35.60 14.27 16.26
N ASP A 235 36.09 13.60 15.22
CA ASP A 235 36.12 12.17 14.94
C ASP A 235 34.94 11.21 15.12
N ARG A 236 34.93 10.30 14.13
CA ARG A 236 34.05 9.15 13.93
C ARG A 236 33.98 8.25 15.16
N ASN A 237 32.86 8.31 15.90
CA ASN A 237 32.38 7.13 16.61
C ASN A 237 30.86 7.17 16.89
N ARG A 238 30.17 6.13 16.43
CA ARG A 238 28.71 5.96 16.54
C ARG A 238 28.31 5.77 18.01
N PRO A 239 27.50 6.64 18.64
CA PRO A 239 27.13 6.46 20.03
C PRO A 239 26.09 5.35 20.18
N ARG A 240 26.45 4.30 20.93
CA ARG A 240 25.52 3.34 21.51
C ARG A 240 24.53 4.10 22.40
N LYS A 241 23.25 4.03 22.06
CA LYS A 241 22.14 4.68 22.77
C LYS A 241 22.19 4.29 24.25
N ARG A 242 22.47 5.30 25.09
CA ARG A 242 22.45 5.23 26.55
C ARG A 242 21.13 4.63 27.02
N GLN A 243 21.24 3.53 27.76
CA GLN A 243 20.18 2.97 28.60
C GLN A 243 19.71 4.07 29.57
N ARG A 244 18.51 4.62 29.36
CA ARG A 244 17.81 5.33 30.44
C ARG A 244 17.41 4.28 31.48
N THR A 245 18.02 4.42 32.64
CA THR A 245 17.66 3.77 33.89
C THR A 245 16.16 3.90 34.13
N ASN A 246 15.46 2.78 34.00
CA ASN A 246 14.07 2.63 34.43
C ASN A 246 14.04 1.64 35.59
N GLU A 247 14.78 1.97 36.66
CA GLU A 247 14.63 1.36 37.98
C GLU A 247 13.31 1.81 38.60
N LYS A 248 12.19 1.33 38.06
CA LYS A 248 10.88 1.31 38.73
C LYS A 248 9.81 0.44 38.04
N ARG A 249 10.19 -0.51 37.17
CA ARG A 249 9.26 -1.51 36.60
C ARG A 249 9.79 -2.95 36.59
N LYS A 250 10.68 -3.31 37.53
CA LYS A 250 11.09 -4.69 37.77
C LYS A 250 10.18 -5.30 38.85
N GLY A 251 9.07 -5.92 38.44
CA GLY A 251 8.24 -6.71 39.37
C GLY A 251 6.75 -6.67 39.05
N LYS A 252 6.32 -7.50 38.09
CA LYS A 252 5.02 -8.23 38.06
C LYS A 252 4.89 -8.93 36.70
N GLY A 253 5.76 -9.91 36.47
CA GLY A 253 5.39 -10.98 35.53
C GLY A 253 4.15 -11.66 36.11
N LYS A 254 3.11 -11.88 35.29
CA LYS A 254 1.89 -12.57 35.72
C LYS A 254 2.30 -13.95 36.25
N GLY A 255 2.23 -14.13 37.57
CA GLY A 255 2.82 -15.27 38.28
C GLY A 255 2.18 -16.61 37.92
N ARG A 256 2.72 -17.70 38.47
CA ARG A 256 2.20 -19.07 38.29
C ARG A 256 0.68 -19.16 38.51
N GLU A 257 0.18 -18.42 39.48
CA GLU A 257 -1.24 -18.33 39.82
C GLU A 257 -2.11 -17.80 38.67
N TRP A 258 -1.61 -16.83 37.90
CA TRP A 258 -2.32 -16.32 36.72
C TRP A 258 -2.43 -17.38 35.62
N VAL A 259 -1.38 -18.19 35.44
CA VAL A 259 -1.37 -19.30 34.45
C VAL A 259 -2.36 -20.39 34.86
N LEU A 260 -2.44 -20.72 36.15
CA LEU A 260 -3.41 -21.71 36.65
C LEU A 260 -4.86 -21.23 36.46
N LYS A 261 -5.14 -19.96 36.78
CA LYS A 261 -6.48 -19.37 36.55
C LYS A 261 -6.89 -19.40 35.08
N LYS A 262 -5.94 -19.20 34.15
CA LYS A 262 -6.21 -19.30 32.71
C LYS A 262 -6.45 -20.72 32.23
N LYS A 263 -5.69 -21.69 32.75
CA LYS A 263 -5.93 -23.11 32.48
C LYS A 263 -7.32 -23.54 32.97
N GLU A 264 -7.71 -23.14 34.17
CA GLU A 264 -9.04 -23.44 34.72
C GLU A 264 -10.17 -22.82 33.89
N GLN A 265 -10.03 -21.54 33.49
CA GLN A 265 -10.97 -20.90 32.58
C GLN A 265 -11.11 -21.66 31.24
N SER A 266 -10.00 -22.20 30.72
CA SER A 266 -10.01 -22.95 29.47
C SER A 266 -10.62 -24.34 29.63
N ARG A 267 -10.43 -25.01 30.79
CA ARG A 267 -11.11 -26.27 31.13
C ARG A 267 -12.63 -26.08 31.23
N ARG A 268 -13.10 -24.99 31.85
CA ARG A 268 -14.53 -24.64 31.93
C ARG A 268 -15.17 -24.39 30.56
N LYS A 269 -14.36 -24.06 29.55
CA LYS A 269 -14.80 -23.87 28.16
C LYS A 269 -14.74 -25.14 27.32
N GLY A 270 -14.39 -26.29 27.92
CA GLY A 270 -14.34 -27.58 27.23
C GLY A 270 -13.11 -27.81 26.36
N ASN A 271 -12.09 -26.93 26.44
CA ASN A 271 -10.86 -27.11 25.68
C ASN A 271 -9.94 -28.15 26.35
N ASP A 272 -9.17 -28.89 25.55
CA ASP A 272 -8.11 -29.75 26.05
C ASP A 272 -6.95 -28.90 26.63
N VAL A 273 -6.61 -29.13 27.90
CA VAL A 273 -5.65 -28.33 28.66
C VAL A 273 -4.69 -29.27 29.43
N PRO A 274 -3.36 -29.14 29.23
CA PRO A 274 -2.39 -30.00 29.91
C PRO A 274 -2.49 -29.97 31.44
N HIS A 275 -2.22 -31.12 32.07
CA HIS A 275 -2.19 -31.25 33.53
C HIS A 275 -1.21 -30.28 34.22
N ASP A 276 -1.50 -29.95 35.48
CA ASP A 276 -0.69 -29.04 36.27
C ASP A 276 0.48 -29.79 36.90
N SER A 277 1.70 -29.41 36.53
CA SER A 277 2.94 -29.98 37.09
C SER A 277 3.70 -28.96 37.91
N LYS A 278 4.70 -29.43 38.69
CA LYS A 278 5.64 -28.58 39.44
C LYS A 278 6.47 -27.63 38.56
N TYR A 279 6.46 -27.84 37.24
CA TYR A 279 7.16 -27.02 36.25
C TYR A 279 6.24 -26.00 35.54
N THR A 280 4.95 -25.96 35.87
CA THR A 280 3.99 -25.00 35.28
C THR A 280 4.44 -23.56 35.54
N ALA A 281 4.44 -22.74 34.48
CA ALA A 281 4.88 -21.34 34.49
C ALA A 281 6.36 -21.12 34.86
N ARG A 282 7.20 -22.17 34.86
CA ARG A 282 8.64 -22.04 35.09
C ARG A 282 9.36 -21.75 33.78
N LYS A 283 10.26 -20.75 33.78
CA LYS A 283 11.12 -20.44 32.63
C LYS A 283 12.03 -21.65 32.37
N ARG A 284 11.98 -22.21 31.16
CA ARG A 284 12.92 -23.26 30.72
C ARG A 284 14.33 -22.66 30.64
N LYS A 285 15.34 -23.40 31.10
CA LYS A 285 16.74 -23.00 30.93
C LYS A 285 17.10 -23.10 29.44
N SER A 286 17.97 -22.21 28.96
CA SER A 286 18.37 -22.12 27.55
C SER A 286 19.37 -23.19 27.11
N ARG A 287 19.65 -24.19 27.96
CA ARG A 287 20.55 -25.30 27.67
C ARG A 287 19.90 -26.59 28.16
N PHE A 288 19.95 -27.60 27.31
CA PHE A 288 19.45 -28.95 27.57
C PHE A 288 20.34 -29.66 28.59
#